data_AF-A0A832WLM6-F1
#
_entry.id   AF-A0A832WLM6-F1
#
_cell.length_a   1.000
_cell.length_b   1.000
_cell.length_c   1.000
_cell.angle_alpha   90.00
_cell.angle_beta   90.00
_cell.angle_gamma   90.00
#
_symmetry.space_group_name_H-M   'P 1'
#
loop_
_entity.id
_entity.type
_entity.pdbx_description
1 polymer ?
#
loop_
_entity_poly.entity_id
_entity_poly.type
_entity_poly.pdbx_seq_one_letter_code
_entity_poly.pdbx_strand_id
1 'polypeptide(L)'
;MKKAQIAGQVFIYIIAIVVVGLIMVYGYSAIKGFTQKGEQVEYITLKTNMENAFKSIVSDYGSVKRPELDIPGKYRMVCLVDKDAKQVADTTSLCRKEGAEDPIYEPVVCSSWKIGNDNVYLIPDGSESWDVGKIVFNNQNKPYSGQPFICFD
;
A
#
# COMPACT_ATOMS: atom_id res chain seq x y z
N MET A 1 -43.78 -35.49 -35.66
CA MET A 1 -42.50 -34.81 -35.99
C MET A 1 -42.25 -33.52 -35.20
N LYS A 2 -43.23 -32.64 -34.94
CA LYS A 2 -43.02 -31.35 -34.22
C LYS A 2 -42.50 -31.46 -32.76
N LYS A 3 -42.73 -32.57 -32.03
CA LYS A 3 -42.28 -32.73 -30.63
C LYS A 3 -40.78 -33.05 -30.49
N ALA A 4 -40.16 -33.72 -31.46
CA ALA A 4 -38.74 -34.06 -31.40
C ALA A 4 -37.83 -32.83 -31.63
N GLN A 5 -38.28 -31.89 -32.46
CA GLN A 5 -37.57 -30.64 -32.74
C GLN A 5 -37.56 -29.70 -31.52
N ILE A 6 -38.62 -29.71 -30.71
CA ILE A 6 -38.71 -28.90 -29.47
C ILE A 6 -37.73 -29.40 -28.41
N ALA A 7 -37.55 -30.73 -28.28
CA ALA A 7 -36.61 -31.31 -27.31
C ALA A 7 -35.14 -30.97 -27.64
N GLY A 8 -34.76 -30.98 -28.93
CA GLY A 8 -33.40 -30.61 -29.35
C GLY A 8 -33.08 -29.13 -29.09
N GLN A 9 -34.05 -28.25 -29.28
CA GLN A 9 -33.86 -26.81 -29.03
C GLN A 9 -33.64 -26.51 -27.54
N VAL A 10 -34.38 -27.16 -26.64
CA VAL A 10 -34.20 -26.99 -25.18
C VAL A 10 -32.83 -27.47 -24.73
N PHE A 11 -32.34 -28.59 -25.25
CA PHE A 11 -31.03 -29.13 -24.91
C PHE A 11 -29.89 -28.18 -25.31
N ILE A 12 -29.98 -27.57 -26.49
CA ILE A 12 -28.98 -26.58 -26.95
C ILE A 12 -28.95 -25.35 -26.04
N TYR A 13 -30.11 -24.86 -25.59
CA TYR A 13 -30.16 -23.74 -24.65
C TYR A 13 -29.52 -24.06 -23.29
N ILE A 14 -29.70 -25.28 -22.77
CA ILE A 14 -29.06 -25.71 -21.53
C ILE A 14 -27.53 -25.73 -21.69
N ILE A 15 -27.02 -26.30 -22.78
CA ILE A 15 -25.58 -26.31 -23.06
C ILE A 15 -25.04 -24.89 -23.22
N ALA A 16 -25.76 -24.02 -23.94
CA ALA A 16 -25.34 -22.64 -24.13
C ALA A 16 -25.19 -21.90 -22.79
N ILE A 17 -26.14 -22.08 -21.86
CA ILE A 17 -26.06 -21.48 -20.51
C ILE A 17 -24.84 -22.03 -19.74
N VAL A 18 -24.59 -23.34 -19.79
CA VAL A 18 -23.44 -23.96 -19.13
C VAL A 18 -22.12 -23.42 -19.69
N VAL A 19 -22.00 -23.35 -21.01
CA VAL A 19 -20.80 -22.83 -21.69
C VAL A 19 -20.57 -21.36 -21.33
N VAL A 20 -21.61 -20.53 -21.38
CA VAL A 20 -21.55 -19.11 -20.99
C VAL A 20 -21.15 -18.97 -19.52
N GLY A 21 -21.71 -19.80 -18.62
CA GLY A 21 -21.36 -19.82 -17.21
C GLY A 21 -19.89 -20.16 -16.98
N LEU A 22 -19.37 -21.18 -17.68
CA LEU A 22 -17.94 -21.53 -17.61
C LEU A 22 -17.06 -20.38 -18.11
N ILE A 23 -17.40 -19.77 -19.25
CA ILE A 23 -16.64 -18.62 -19.78
C ILE A 23 -16.61 -17.47 -18.77
N MET A 24 -17.72 -17.15 -18.11
CA MET A 24 -17.76 -16.10 -17.09
C MET A 24 -16.87 -16.43 -15.88
N VAL A 25 -16.91 -17.66 -15.37
CA VAL A 25 -16.08 -18.06 -14.21
C VAL A 25 -14.59 -17.98 -14.54
N TYR A 26 -14.18 -18.51 -15.69
CA TYR A 26 -12.78 -18.45 -16.13
C TYR A 26 -12.34 -17.02 -16.43
N GLY A 27 -13.18 -16.25 -17.13
CA GLY A 27 -12.91 -14.85 -17.46
C GLY A 27 -12.74 -13.97 -16.22
N TYR A 28 -13.62 -14.12 -15.23
CA TYR A 28 -13.55 -13.36 -13.99
C TYR A 28 -12.29 -13.69 -13.18
N SER A 29 -11.93 -14.98 -13.07
CA SER A 29 -10.72 -15.42 -12.39
C SER A 29 -9.45 -14.83 -13.03
N ALA A 30 -9.39 -14.81 -14.37
CA ALA A 30 -8.27 -14.22 -15.10
C ALA A 30 -8.14 -12.71 -14.83
N ILE A 31 -9.24 -11.96 -14.92
CA ILE A 31 -9.26 -10.50 -14.67
C ILE A 31 -8.78 -10.19 -13.25
N LYS A 32 -9.30 -10.90 -12.23
CA LYS A 32 -8.89 -10.71 -10.85
C LYS A 32 -7.38 -10.94 -10.65
N GLY A 33 -6.82 -11.95 -11.31
CA GLY A 33 -5.38 -12.22 -11.28
C GLY A 33 -4.54 -11.12 -11.93
N PHE A 34 -5.04 -10.47 -12.99
CA PHE A 34 -4.35 -9.33 -13.60
C PHE A 34 -4.35 -8.10 -12.70
N THR A 35 -5.47 -7.77 -12.07
CA THR A 35 -5.55 -6.63 -11.13
C THR A 35 -4.57 -6.79 -9.97
N GLN A 36 -4.52 -7.97 -9.35
CA GLN A 36 -3.59 -8.26 -8.24
C GLN A 36 -2.12 -8.13 -8.65
N LYS A 37 -1.78 -8.56 -9.87
CA LYS A 37 -0.41 -8.40 -10.41
C LYS A 37 -0.08 -6.94 -10.71
N GLY A 38 -1.05 -6.16 -11.20
CA GLY A 38 -0.89 -4.72 -11.42
C GLY A 38 -0.51 -4.00 -10.11
N GLU A 39 -1.26 -4.25 -9.04
CA GLU A 39 -0.98 -3.68 -7.71
C GLU A 39 0.42 -4.04 -7.19
N GLN A 40 0.86 -5.29 -7.40
CA GLN A 40 2.22 -5.71 -7.01
C GLN A 40 3.31 -4.96 -7.78
N VAL A 41 3.10 -4.70 -9.08
CA VAL A 41 4.06 -3.96 -9.90
C VAL A 41 4.13 -2.50 -9.48
N GLU A 42 2.99 -1.87 -9.18
CA GLU A 42 2.95 -0.49 -8.69
C GLU A 42 3.69 -0.37 -7.34
N TYR A 43 3.48 -1.32 -6.43
CA TYR A 43 4.22 -1.38 -5.17
C TYR A 43 5.74 -1.50 -5.37
N ILE A 44 6.18 -2.44 -6.22
CA ILE A 44 7.61 -2.63 -6.52
C ILE A 44 8.21 -1.36 -7.13
N THR A 45 7.47 -0.70 -8.01
CA THR A 45 7.87 0.58 -8.62
C THR A 45 8.03 1.67 -7.57
N LEU A 46 7.05 1.85 -6.67
CA LEU A 46 7.12 2.81 -5.58
C LEU A 46 8.35 2.55 -4.69
N LYS A 47 8.53 1.31 -4.24
CA LYS A 47 9.67 0.92 -3.41
C LYS A 47 11.00 1.24 -4.08
N THR A 48 11.14 0.84 -5.35
CA THR A 48 12.37 1.05 -6.13
C THR A 48 12.64 2.54 -6.32
N ASN A 49 11.61 3.33 -6.64
CA ASN A 49 11.73 4.77 -6.81
C ASN A 49 12.11 5.47 -5.51
N MET A 50 11.51 5.09 -4.38
CA MET A 50 11.88 5.62 -3.07
C MET A 50 13.32 5.26 -2.71
N GLU A 51 13.71 3.99 -2.78
CA GLU A 51 15.08 3.58 -2.49
C GLU A 51 16.11 4.34 -3.36
N ASN A 52 15.82 4.50 -4.65
CA ASN A 52 16.69 5.24 -5.56
C ASN A 52 16.73 6.74 -5.23
N ALA A 53 15.59 7.35 -4.92
CA ALA A 53 15.50 8.74 -4.52
C ALA A 53 16.34 8.99 -3.26
N PHE A 54 16.16 8.19 -2.21
CA PHE A 54 16.92 8.30 -0.96
C PHE A 54 18.43 8.04 -1.17
N LYS A 55 18.80 7.00 -1.92
CA LYS A 55 20.22 6.74 -2.28
C LYS A 55 20.85 7.93 -3.00
N SER A 56 20.12 8.54 -3.93
CA SER A 56 20.60 9.71 -4.69
C SER A 56 20.69 11.00 -3.86
N ILE A 57 19.93 11.12 -2.77
CA ILE A 57 20.01 12.26 -1.86
C ILE A 57 21.22 12.10 -0.94
N VAL A 58 21.49 10.88 -0.48
CA VAL A 58 22.66 10.57 0.36
C VAL A 58 23.97 10.76 -0.40
N SER A 59 24.02 10.41 -1.69
CA SER A 59 25.21 10.64 -2.53
C SER A 59 25.48 12.13 -2.80
N ASP A 60 24.42 12.91 -2.95
CA ASP A 60 24.49 14.33 -3.36
C ASP A 60 24.39 15.23 -2.13
N TYR A 61 25.43 15.21 -1.30
CA TYR A 61 25.48 15.98 -0.05
C TYR A 61 25.17 17.47 -0.29
N GLY A 62 24.17 18.01 0.42
CA GLY A 62 23.75 19.42 0.33
C GLY A 62 22.71 19.72 -0.76
N SER A 63 22.22 18.73 -1.50
CA SER A 63 21.15 18.90 -2.49
C SER A 63 19.77 18.66 -1.86
N VAL A 64 18.79 19.49 -2.23
CA VAL A 64 17.37 19.28 -1.88
C VAL A 64 16.66 18.72 -3.11
N LYS A 65 16.18 17.48 -3.01
CA LYS A 65 15.37 16.85 -4.07
C LYS A 65 13.92 16.72 -3.60
N ARG A 66 12.99 16.92 -4.54
CA ARG A 66 11.55 16.68 -4.36
C ARG A 66 11.14 15.58 -5.33
N PRO A 67 11.24 14.30 -4.93
CA PRO A 67 10.79 13.22 -5.78
C PRO A 67 9.26 13.26 -5.89
N GLU A 68 8.74 13.10 -7.10
CA GLU A 68 7.33 12.79 -7.33
C GLU A 68 7.17 11.28 -7.13
N LEU A 69 6.32 10.89 -6.19
CA LEU A 69 6.06 9.49 -5.84
C LEU A 69 4.57 9.24 -6.02
N ASP A 70 4.22 8.38 -6.97
CA ASP A 70 2.84 7.95 -7.15
C ASP A 70 2.52 6.82 -6.16
N ILE A 71 1.55 7.05 -5.28
CA ILE A 71 1.07 6.03 -4.35
C ILE A 71 0.13 5.08 -5.10
N PRO A 72 0.38 3.75 -5.08
CA PRO A 72 -0.52 2.77 -5.68
C PRO A 72 -1.93 2.90 -5.09
N GLY A 73 -2.96 2.81 -5.93
CA GLY A 73 -4.35 3.12 -5.52
C GLY A 73 -4.93 2.25 -4.40
N LYS A 74 -4.25 1.15 -4.04
CA LYS A 74 -4.57 0.31 -2.88
C LYS A 74 -4.23 1.00 -1.54
N TYR A 75 -3.28 1.92 -1.53
CA TYR A 75 -2.80 2.61 -0.33
C TYR A 75 -3.24 4.07 -0.33
N ARG A 76 -3.50 4.61 0.85
CA ARG A 76 -3.97 5.98 1.05
C ARG A 76 -2.82 6.95 1.30
N MET A 77 -1.79 6.49 2.01
CA MET A 77 -0.66 7.33 2.39
C MET A 77 0.58 6.48 2.66
N VAL A 78 1.75 7.12 2.52
CA VAL A 78 3.04 6.58 2.94
C VAL A 78 3.47 7.30 4.21
N CYS A 79 3.84 6.54 5.25
CA CYS A 79 4.41 7.08 6.47
C CYS A 79 5.89 6.72 6.59
N LEU A 80 6.72 7.71 6.87
CA LEU A 80 8.11 7.54 7.22
C LEU A 80 8.31 7.80 8.70
N VAL A 81 9.07 6.95 9.37
CA VAL A 81 9.34 7.05 10.81
C VAL A 81 10.84 7.14 11.08
N ASP A 82 11.20 7.71 12.23
CA ASP A 82 12.58 7.75 12.70
C ASP A 82 12.83 6.51 13.56
N LYS A 83 13.75 5.65 13.09
CA LYS A 83 14.11 4.41 13.79
C LYS A 83 14.82 4.64 15.11
N ASP A 84 15.50 5.77 15.26
CA ASP A 84 16.21 6.11 16.48
C ASP A 84 15.24 6.65 17.54
N ALA A 85 14.04 7.05 17.12
CA ALA A 85 12.99 7.62 17.98
C ALA A 85 11.96 6.59 18.49
N LYS A 86 12.30 5.29 18.54
CA LYS A 86 11.40 4.23 19.04
C LYS A 86 10.84 4.51 20.45
N GLN A 87 11.61 5.16 21.30
CA GLN A 87 11.28 5.48 22.69
C GLN A 87 10.05 6.39 22.80
N VAL A 88 9.82 7.24 21.79
CA VAL A 88 8.70 8.20 21.76
C VAL A 88 7.55 7.73 20.88
N ALA A 89 7.66 6.57 20.23
CA ALA A 89 6.65 6.02 19.34
C ALA A 89 5.25 5.99 20.01
N ASP A 90 5.17 5.53 21.26
CA ASP A 90 3.93 5.47 22.06
C ASP A 90 3.21 6.80 22.28
N THR A 91 3.93 7.91 22.11
CA THR A 91 3.38 9.27 22.30
C THR A 91 2.96 9.93 20.99
N THR A 92 3.11 9.24 19.85
CA THR A 92 2.76 9.75 18.53
C THR A 92 1.33 9.42 18.13
N SER A 93 0.69 10.26 17.31
CA SER A 93 -0.65 9.98 16.77
C SER A 93 -0.70 8.76 15.84
N LEU A 94 0.44 8.32 15.31
CA LEU A 94 0.56 7.05 14.56
C LEU A 94 0.31 5.82 15.45
N CYS A 95 0.68 5.91 16.73
CA CYS A 95 0.64 4.82 17.72
C CYS A 95 -0.41 4.99 18.81
N ARG A 96 -0.94 6.19 18.98
CA ARG A 96 -1.92 6.53 20.00
C ARG A 96 -3.11 7.21 19.35
N LYS A 97 -4.29 6.65 19.61
CA LYS A 97 -5.54 7.25 19.18
C LYS A 97 -5.81 8.53 19.98
N GLU A 98 -5.56 9.71 19.40
CA GLU A 98 -5.93 11.00 20.00
C GLU A 98 -7.36 11.37 19.59
N GLY A 99 -8.35 10.80 20.28
CA GLY A 99 -9.77 11.10 20.06
C GLY A 99 -10.48 10.13 19.11
N ALA A 100 -11.74 10.43 18.77
CA ALA A 100 -12.61 9.49 18.04
C ALA A 100 -12.29 9.39 16.54
N GLU A 101 -11.64 10.41 15.96
CA GLU A 101 -11.51 10.59 14.50
C GLU A 101 -10.07 10.88 14.04
N ASP A 102 -9.04 10.39 14.75
CA ASP A 102 -7.66 10.59 14.29
C ASP A 102 -7.35 9.70 13.07
N PRO A 103 -7.18 10.27 11.86
CA PRO A 103 -7.13 9.50 10.62
C PRO A 103 -5.77 8.81 10.39
N ILE A 104 -4.83 8.92 11.34
CA ILE A 104 -3.44 8.47 11.20
C ILE A 104 -3.10 7.32 12.17
N TYR A 105 -4.00 6.95 13.08
CA TYR A 105 -3.76 5.85 14.00
C TYR A 105 -3.72 4.50 13.26
N GLU A 106 -2.55 3.86 13.21
CA GLU A 106 -2.35 2.57 12.55
C GLU A 106 -1.59 1.59 13.46
N PRO A 107 -2.29 0.65 14.12
CA PRO A 107 -1.69 -0.23 15.12
C PRO A 107 -0.62 -1.17 14.54
N VAL A 108 -0.79 -1.59 13.27
CA VAL A 108 0.17 -2.46 12.57
C VAL A 108 1.49 -1.72 12.40
N VAL A 109 1.44 -0.50 11.85
CA VAL A 109 2.61 0.36 11.66
C VAL A 109 3.31 0.66 12.99
N CYS A 110 2.53 0.97 14.03
CA CYS A 110 3.07 1.22 15.36
C CYS A 110 3.84 0.01 15.93
N SER A 111 3.27 -1.19 15.80
CA SER A 111 3.91 -2.41 16.27
C SER A 111 5.21 -2.70 15.50
N SER A 112 5.16 -2.52 14.18
CA SER A 112 6.31 -2.72 13.29
C SER A 112 7.42 -1.70 13.53
N TRP A 113 7.09 -0.45 13.83
CA TRP A 113 8.11 0.57 14.11
C TRP A 113 8.87 0.29 15.43
N LYS A 114 8.17 -0.16 16.47
CA LYS A 114 8.81 -0.47 17.76
C LYS A 114 9.77 -1.66 17.66
N ILE A 115 9.34 -2.72 16.98
CA ILE A 115 10.05 -4.00 16.98
C ILE A 115 10.97 -4.12 15.76
N GLY A 116 10.52 -3.62 14.62
CA GLY A 116 11.18 -3.76 13.32
C GLY A 116 12.32 -2.77 13.09
N ASN A 117 12.97 -2.94 11.94
CA ASN A 117 14.05 -2.09 11.46
C ASN A 117 13.67 -1.30 10.21
N ASP A 118 12.42 -1.38 9.77
CA ASP A 118 11.94 -0.62 8.63
C ASP A 118 11.55 0.79 9.08
N ASN A 119 11.47 1.69 8.11
CA ASN A 119 11.08 3.06 8.38
C ASN A 119 10.14 3.67 7.35
N VAL A 120 9.71 2.90 6.36
CA VAL A 120 8.67 3.29 5.43
C VAL A 120 7.53 2.28 5.53
N TYR A 121 6.31 2.80 5.69
CA TYR A 121 5.10 2.02 5.88
C TYR A 121 3.98 2.52 4.97
N LEU A 122 3.23 1.59 4.39
CA LEU A 122 2.07 1.89 3.54
C LEU A 122 0.76 1.66 4.29
N ILE A 123 -0.09 2.67 4.34
CA ILE A 123 -1.36 2.66 5.06
C ILE A 123 -2.51 2.50 4.05
N PRO A 124 -3.57 1.71 4.35
CA PRO A 124 -3.93 1.12 5.66
C PRO A 124 -3.45 -0.31 5.91
N ASP A 125 -2.81 -0.97 4.93
CA ASP A 125 -2.41 -2.37 5.08
C ASP A 125 -1.36 -2.54 6.20
N GLY A 126 -0.38 -1.64 6.27
CA GLY A 126 0.69 -1.61 7.27
C GLY A 126 1.64 -2.82 7.25
N SER A 127 1.32 -3.84 6.45
CA SER A 127 2.05 -5.10 6.31
C SER A 127 3.28 -4.99 5.41
N GLU A 128 3.22 -4.10 4.43
CA GLU A 128 4.34 -3.80 3.54
C GLU A 128 5.20 -2.67 4.12
N SER A 129 6.47 -2.99 4.38
CA SER A 129 7.45 -2.05 4.90
C SER A 129 8.84 -2.31 4.33
N TRP A 130 9.65 -1.26 4.30
CA TRP A 130 11.05 -1.37 3.90
C TRP A 130 11.91 -0.28 4.54
N ASP A 131 13.20 -0.43 4.37
CA ASP A 131 14.22 0.48 4.87
C ASP A 131 14.77 1.38 3.75
N VAL A 132 14.75 2.69 3.98
CA VAL A 132 15.41 3.70 3.12
C VAL A 132 16.64 4.38 3.74
N GLY A 133 17.14 3.82 4.85
CA GLY A 133 18.31 4.31 5.58
C GLY A 133 17.95 5.19 6.78
N LYS A 134 18.92 5.91 7.34
CA LYS A 134 18.69 6.77 8.51
C LYS A 134 17.96 8.05 8.10
N ILE A 135 16.81 8.30 8.72
CA ILE A 135 16.02 9.52 8.55
C ILE A 135 16.04 10.29 9.87
N VAL A 136 16.30 11.60 9.81
CA VAL A 136 16.20 12.49 10.96
C VAL A 136 15.31 13.66 10.58
N PHE A 137 14.21 13.83 11.31
CA PHE A 137 13.26 14.92 11.07
C PHE A 137 13.74 16.19 11.77
N ASN A 138 14.33 17.12 11.03
CA ASN A 138 14.69 18.43 11.55
C ASN A 138 13.51 19.40 11.38
N ASN A 139 12.73 19.62 12.43
CA ASN A 139 11.70 20.64 12.43
C ASN A 139 12.29 21.98 12.89
N GLN A 140 12.63 22.85 11.94
CA GLN A 140 13.20 24.18 12.18
C GLN A 140 12.26 25.10 12.99
N ASN A 141 10.98 24.73 13.20
CA ASN A 141 9.98 25.61 13.83
C ASN A 141 9.46 25.17 15.21
N LYS A 142 9.91 24.06 15.83
CA LYS A 142 9.59 23.74 17.24
C LYS A 142 10.68 22.90 17.92
N PRO A 143 11.33 23.37 19.02
CA PRO A 143 12.47 22.69 19.64
C PRO A 143 12.14 21.43 20.46
N TYR A 144 10.85 21.13 20.74
CA TYR A 144 10.44 19.93 21.52
C TYR A 144 9.09 19.33 21.08
N SER A 145 8.70 19.51 19.81
CA SER A 145 7.45 18.96 19.25
C SER A 145 7.69 18.42 17.84
N GLY A 146 8.86 17.83 17.60
CA GLY A 146 9.14 17.10 16.37
C GLY A 146 8.44 15.76 16.43
N GLN A 147 7.36 15.57 15.67
CA GLN A 147 6.85 14.23 15.46
C GLN A 147 7.95 13.42 14.77
N PRO A 148 8.38 12.29 15.33
CA PRO A 148 9.42 11.42 14.76
C PRO A 148 8.93 10.64 13.54
N PHE A 149 7.91 11.14 12.85
CA PHE A 149 7.33 10.54 11.67
C PHE A 149 6.68 11.62 10.81
N ILE A 150 6.50 11.32 9.52
CA ILE A 150 5.74 12.12 8.57
C ILE A 150 4.92 11.18 7.69
N CYS A 151 3.69 11.56 7.37
CA CYS A 151 2.84 10.81 6.44
C CYS A 151 2.39 11.74 5.32
N PHE A 152 2.35 11.24 4.09
CA PHE A 152 1.88 11.98 2.91
C PHE A 152 1.04 11.09 2.00
N ASP A 153 0.10 11.71 1.30
CA ASP A 153 -0.84 11.15 0.33
C ASP A 153 -0.39 11.38 -1.13
#